data_AF-A0A7Y7NVA1-F1
#
_entry.id   AF-A0A7Y7NVA1-F1
#
_cell.length_a   1.000
_cell.length_b   1.000
_cell.length_c   1.000
_cell.angle_alpha   90.00
_cell.angle_beta   90.00
_cell.angle_gamma   90.00
#
_symmetry.space_group_name_H-M   'P 1'
#
loop_
_entity.id
_entity.type
_entity.pdbx_description
1 polymer ?
#
loop_
_entity_poly.entity_id
_entity_poly.type
_entity_poly.pdbx_seq_one_letter_code
_entity_poly.pdbx_strand_id
1 'polypeptide(L)' 'MQAIIISPKDKKEFVFISELLKKMEIKTKIFSEEEKEDFGLIELMKKVDRTKKVSREKIMSKLEMK' A
#
# COMPACT_ATOMS: atom_id res chain seq x y z
N MET A 1 3.97 8.88 -16.01
CA MET A 1 2.56 9.04 -15.57
C MET A 1 2.58 9.35 -14.07
N GLN A 2 1.89 10.40 -13.63
CA GLN A 2 1.77 10.73 -12.21
C GLN A 2 0.44 10.17 -11.69
N ALA A 3 0.43 9.66 -10.46
CA ALA A 3 -0.75 9.08 -9.84
C ALA A 3 -1.03 9.80 -8.51
N ILE A 4 -2.32 9.92 -8.18
CA ILE A 4 -2.79 10.47 -6.92
C ILE A 4 -3.51 9.34 -6.18
N ILE A 5 -3.15 9.16 -4.91
CA ILE A 5 -3.84 8.24 -4.01
C ILE A 5 -4.72 9.07 -3.09
N ILE A 6 -5.98 8.71 -3.00
CA ILE A 6 -6.97 9.36 -2.15
C ILE A 6 -7.44 8.31 -1.15
N SER A 7 -7.29 8.60 0.15
CA SER A 7 -7.65 7.70 1.25
C SER A 7 -8.75 8.36 2.12
N PRO A 8 -10.04 8.19 1.78
CA PRO A 8 -11.13 8.75 2.56
C PRO A 8 -11.15 8.20 3.99
N LYS A 9 -11.47 9.02 4.98
CA LYS A 9 -11.48 8.64 6.40
C LYS A 9 -12.66 7.73 6.77
N ASP A 10 -13.75 7.83 6.02
CA ASP A 10 -14.98 7.10 6.27
C ASP A 10 -15.78 6.86 4.98
N LYS A 11 -16.85 6.06 5.11
CA LYS A 11 -17.73 5.69 3.98
C LYS A 11 -18.45 6.90 3.37
N LYS A 12 -18.81 7.92 4.16
CA LYS A 12 -19.53 9.10 3.65
C LYS A 12 -18.60 9.93 2.77
N GLU A 13 -17.37 10.15 3.22
CA GLU A 13 -16.35 10.84 2.45
C GLU A 13 -15.98 10.07 1.17
N PHE A 14 -15.87 8.75 1.25
CA PHE A 14 -15.65 7.91 0.07
C PHE A 14 -16.72 8.11 -1.01
N VAL A 15 -18.00 8.08 -0.62
CA VAL A 15 -19.12 8.28 -1.56
C VAL A 15 -19.07 9.69 -2.15
N PHE A 16 -18.92 10.72 -1.32
CA PHE A 16 -18.87 12.11 -1.77
C PHE A 16 -17.75 12.36 -2.79
N ILE A 17 -16.53 11.92 -2.49
CA ILE A 17 -15.37 12.10 -3.38
C ILE A 17 -15.56 11.31 -4.68
N SER A 18 -16.07 10.07 -4.59
CA SER A 18 -16.29 9.24 -5.78
C SER A 18 -17.30 9.87 -6.73
N GLU A 19 -18.39 10.42 -6.19
CA GLU A 19 -19.40 11.13 -6.99
C GLU A 19 -18.87 12.42 -7.59
N LEU A 20 -18.07 13.19 -6.84
CA LEU A 20 -17.44 14.41 -7.33
C LEU A 20 -16.52 14.13 -8.51
N LEU A 21 -15.59 13.17 -8.37
CA LEU A 21 -14.64 12.81 -9.43
C LEU A 21 -15.36 12.26 -10.66
N LYS A 22 -16.45 11.50 -10.46
CA LYS A 22 -17.31 11.03 -11.55
C LYS A 22 -17.97 12.20 -12.29
N LYS A 23 -18.50 13.20 -11.58
CA LYS A 23 -19.11 14.42 -12.19
C LYS A 23 -18.10 15.27 -12.95
N MET A 24 -16.83 15.23 -12.55
CA MET A 24 -15.74 15.91 -13.24
C MET A 24 -15.17 15.10 -14.42
N GLU A 25 -15.77 13.96 -14.74
CA GLU A 25 -15.30 13.03 -15.78
C GLU A 25 -13.87 12.52 -15.55
N ILE A 26 -13.41 12.54 -14.29
CA ILE A 26 -12.10 12.03 -13.90
C ILE A 26 -12.21 10.53 -13.72
N LYS A 27 -11.43 9.77 -14.49
CA LYS A 27 -11.36 8.31 -14.35
C LYS A 27 -10.69 7.96 -13.02
N THR A 28 -11.42 7.23 -12.18
CA THR A 28 -10.92 6.71 -10.90
C THR A 28 -10.80 5.19 -10.95
N LYS A 29 -9.90 4.64 -10.13
CA LYS A 29 -9.79 3.20 -9.86
C LYS A 29 -9.92 3.00 -8.36
N ILE A 30 -10.87 2.16 -7.95
CA ILE A 30 -10.97 1.70 -6.56
C ILE A 30 -10.07 0.49 -6.42
N PHE A 31 -9.18 0.51 -5.44
CA PHE A 31 -8.23 -0.58 -5.21
C PHE A 31 -8.93 -1.75 -4.50
N SER A 32 -8.62 -2.97 -4.91
CA SER A 32 -8.95 -4.17 -4.15
C SER A 32 -8.17 -4.21 -2.83
N GLU A 33 -8.53 -5.12 -1.92
CA GLU A 33 -7.75 -5.31 -0.68
C GLU A 33 -6.30 -5.76 -0.99
N GLU A 34 -6.12 -6.68 -1.93
CA GLU A 34 -4.79 -7.13 -2.38
C GLU A 34 -3.95 -5.96 -2.93
N GLU A 35 -4.55 -5.09 -3.75
CA GLU A 35 -3.86 -3.92 -4.29
C GLU A 35 -3.48 -2.90 -3.19
N LYS A 36 -4.28 -2.81 -2.12
CA LYS A 36 -3.95 -1.97 -0.95
C LYS A 36 -2.78 -2.57 -0.16
N GLU A 37 -2.76 -3.88 0.02
CA GLU A 37 -1.67 -4.59 0.70
C GLU A 37 -0.36 -4.43 -0.06
N ASP A 38 -0.38 -4.63 -1.37
CA ASP A 38 0.78 -4.42 -2.25
C ASP A 38 1.32 -2.99 -2.14
N PHE A 39 0.41 -2.01 -2.16
CA PHE A 39 0.80 -0.60 -1.96
C PHE A 39 1.42 -0.37 -0.58
N GLY A 40 0.84 -0.95 0.48
CA GLY A 40 1.38 -0.90 1.83
C GLY A 40 2.78 -1.51 1.92
N LEU A 41 3.01 -2.65 1.27
CA LEU A 41 4.32 -3.29 1.19
C LEU A 41 5.35 -2.41 0.50
N ILE A 42 5.00 -1.81 -0.63
CA ILE A 42 5.88 -0.87 -1.35
C ILE A 42 6.29 0.30 -0.44
N GLU A 43 5.36 0.87 0.31
CA GLU A 43 5.65 1.96 1.24
C GLU A 43 6.58 1.53 2.38
N LEU A 44 6.42 0.32 2.92
CA LEU A 44 7.34 -0.25 3.91
C LEU A 44 8.74 -0.45 3.32
N MET A 45 8.82 -0.98 2.09
CA MET A 45 10.09 -1.23 1.40
C MET A 45 10.84 0.07 1.06
N LYS A 46 10.15 1.19 0.85
CA LYS A 46 10.80 2.49 0.67
C LYS A 46 11.40 3.03 1.97
N LYS A 47 10.82 2.69 3.12
CA LYS A 47 11.23 3.20 4.44
C LYS A 47 12.27 2.31 5.13
N VAL A 48 12.47 1.09 4.65
CA VAL A 48 13.40 0.14 5.27
C VAL A 48 14.86 0.50 4.99
N ASP A 49 15.71 0.40 6.02
CA ASP A 49 17.16 0.47 5.86
C ASP A 49 17.69 -0.82 5.20
N ARG A 50 18.10 -0.71 3.94
CA ARG A 50 18.61 -1.83 3.12
C ARG A 50 20.09 -2.13 3.35
N THR A 51 20.79 -1.33 4.16
CA THR A 51 22.21 -1.53 4.49
C THR A 51 22.38 -2.51 5.64
N LYS A 52 21.37 -2.62 6.52
CA LYS A 52 21.36 -3.53 7.66
C LYS A 52 21.12 -4.97 7.21
N LYS A 53 22.21 -5.70 6.96
CA LYS A 53 22.20 -7.10 6.54
C LYS A 53 22.42 -8.05 7.72
N VAL A 54 21.92 -9.27 7.59
CA VAL A 54 22.18 -10.38 8.52
C VAL A 54 22.67 -11.60 7.74
N SER A 55 23.47 -12.46 8.37
CA SER A 55 23.99 -13.66 7.71
C SER A 55 22.90 -14.71 7.52
N ARG A 56 23.10 -15.61 6.56
CA ARG A 56 22.16 -16.71 6.28
C ARG A 56 22.00 -17.61 7.49
N GLU A 57 23.09 -17.92 8.19
CA GLU A 57 23.11 -18.78 9.37
C GLU A 57 22.19 -18.22 10.46
N LYS A 58 22.23 -16.90 10.69
CA LYS A 58 21.36 -16.21 11.66
C LYS A 58 19.87 -16.21 11.26
N ILE A 59 19.58 -16.29 9.95
CA ILE A 59 18.20 -16.44 9.47
C ILE A 59 17.75 -17.89 9.69
N MET A 60 18.55 -18.87 9.26
CA MET A 60 18.21 -20.29 9.36
C MET A 60 18.01 -20.72 10.81
N SER A 61 18.84 -20.24 11.74
CA SER A 61 18.69 -20.55 13.17
C SER A 61 17.36 -20.10 13.76
N LYS A 62 16.67 -19.11 13.17
CA LYS A 62 15.34 -18.66 13.62
C LYS A 62 14.20 -19.44 12.96
N LEU A 63 14.44 -19.98 11.76
CA LEU A 63 13.44 -20.75 11.02
C LEU A 63 13.37 -22.20 11.51
N GLU A 64 14.50 -22.76 11.94
CA GLU A 64 14.60 -24.13 12.48
C GLU A 64 14.08 -24.28 13.92
N MET A 65 13.86 -23.17 14.65
CA MET A 65 13.25 -23.19 15.99
C MET A 65 11.71 -23.29 15.95
N LYS A 66 11.17 -24.05 14.99
CA LYS A 66 9.74 -24.34 14.87
C LYS A 66 9.48 -25.83 14.84
#